data_AF-A0A816T8W1-F1
#
_entry.id   AF-A0A816T8W1-F1
#
_cell.length_a   1.000
_cell.length_b   1.000
_cell.length_c   1.000
_cell.angle_alpha   90.00
_cell.angle_beta   90.00
_cell.angle_gamma   90.00
#
_symmetry.space_group_name_H-M   'P 1'
#
loop_
_entity.id
_entity.type
_entity.pdbx_description
1 polymer ?
#
loop_
_entity_poly.entity_id
_entity_poly.type
_entity_poly.pdbx_seq_one_letter_code
_entity_poly.pdbx_strand_id
1 'polypeptide(L)'
;MIIPSLILPNTDKPIVIILTPTLDDMHSGTSWQFSFDELAAKFQMLGAHAISLPWLKAPIMHNSSSSIRYVANLAWGYHTIVDRWTKWLHGWPKDTILINSPSLLLWNTRKTYLKELEKANISVIPTLYVEQIDEKILNDAAAHFSSSDLIIKPQVSASGFNMVRALVGISDFASSPSMI
;
A
#
# COMPACT_ATOMS: atom_id res chain seq x y z
N MET A 1 -14.13 -16.83 13.71
CA MET A 1 -13.80 -15.39 13.76
C MET A 1 -15.12 -14.67 13.95
N ILE A 2 -15.32 -13.97 15.08
CA ILE A 2 -16.57 -13.24 15.34
C ILE A 2 -16.55 -11.96 14.51
N ILE A 3 -17.45 -11.86 13.53
CA ILE A 3 -17.57 -10.68 12.68
C ILE A 3 -18.26 -9.58 13.51
N PRO A 4 -17.67 -8.39 13.67
CA PRO A 4 -18.29 -7.31 14.42
C PRO A 4 -19.60 -6.86 13.76
N SER A 5 -20.64 -6.65 14.56
CA SER A 5 -21.86 -5.99 14.10
C SER A 5 -21.65 -4.48 14.11
N LEU A 6 -21.63 -3.85 12.93
CA LEU A 6 -21.74 -2.40 12.77
C LEU A 6 -23.21 -2.06 12.52
N ILE A 7 -23.78 -1.14 13.31
CA ILE A 7 -25.13 -0.63 13.04
C ILE A 7 -25.02 0.29 11.82
N LEU A 8 -25.57 -0.16 10.70
CA LEU A 8 -25.64 0.63 9.49
C LEU A 8 -26.81 1.62 9.57
N PRO A 9 -26.69 2.81 8.95
CA PRO A 9 -27.81 3.73 8.83
C PRO A 9 -28.96 3.07 8.08
N ASN A 10 -30.19 3.36 8.52
CA ASN A 10 -31.39 3.02 7.76
C ASN A 10 -31.54 4.03 6.60
N THR A 11 -31.11 3.64 5.40
CA THR A 11 -31.05 4.53 4.23
C THR A 11 -31.15 3.75 2.93
N ASP A 12 -31.84 4.29 1.93
CA ASP A 12 -31.83 3.74 0.57
C ASP A 12 -30.57 4.13 -0.22
N LYS A 13 -29.79 5.09 0.29
CA LYS A 13 -28.53 5.52 -0.33
C LYS A 13 -27.47 4.41 -0.31
N PRO A 14 -26.59 4.33 -1.32
CA PRO A 14 -25.43 3.45 -1.28
C PRO A 14 -24.54 3.74 -0.06
N ILE A 15 -23.97 2.69 0.53
CA ILE A 15 -23.04 2.80 1.66
C ILE A 15 -21.63 2.51 1.15
N VAL A 16 -20.70 3.42 1.43
CA VAL A 16 -19.27 3.24 1.18
C VAL A 16 -18.55 3.09 2.51
N ILE A 17 -18.01 1.91 2.76
CA ILE A 17 -17.18 1.66 3.93
C ILE A 17 -15.73 1.94 3.54
N ILE A 18 -15.20 3.04 4.05
CA ILE A 18 -13.78 3.41 3.90
C ILE A 18 -13.01 2.66 4.99
N LEU A 19 -12.15 1.75 4.56
CA LEU A 19 -11.35 0.94 5.46
C LEU A 19 -10.25 1.79 6.07
N THR A 20 -10.12 1.77 7.39
CA THR A 20 -9.16 2.57 8.16
C THR A 20 -8.13 1.69 8.87
N PRO A 21 -7.06 2.26 9.42
CA PRO A 21 -6.08 1.50 10.18
C PRO A 21 -6.70 0.84 11.42
N THR A 22 -6.03 -0.20 11.93
CA THR A 22 -6.48 -0.95 13.11
C THR A 22 -5.84 -0.41 14.38
N LEU A 23 -6.59 -0.32 15.47
CA LEU A 23 -6.10 0.21 16.76
C LEU A 23 -4.85 -0.53 17.30
N ASP A 24 -4.68 -1.80 16.91
CA ASP A 24 -3.52 -2.61 17.31
C ASP A 24 -2.24 -2.28 16.51
N ASP A 25 -2.30 -1.37 15.53
CA ASP A 25 -1.15 -0.95 14.74
C ASP A 25 -0.51 0.30 15.35
N MET A 26 0.68 0.15 15.92
CA MET A 26 1.44 1.27 16.50
C MET A 26 1.87 2.32 15.46
N HIS A 27 1.75 2.02 14.17
CA HIS A 27 2.04 2.94 13.07
C HIS A 27 0.79 3.60 12.49
N SER A 28 -0.39 3.34 13.07
CA SER A 28 -1.64 4.03 12.76
C SER A 28 -1.67 5.41 13.44
N GLY A 29 -0.88 6.34 12.94
CA GLY A 29 -0.99 7.74 13.36
C GLY A 29 -2.44 8.25 13.23
N THR A 30 -2.80 9.28 13.99
CA THR A 30 -4.13 9.91 13.97
C THR A 30 -4.38 10.81 12.75
N SER A 31 -3.59 10.67 11.69
CA SER A 31 -3.72 11.49 10.48
C SER A 31 -4.80 10.97 9.53
N TRP A 32 -5.21 9.71 9.68
CA TRP A 32 -6.21 9.12 8.77
C TRP A 32 -7.59 9.76 8.93
N GLN A 33 -7.92 10.34 10.08
CA GLN A 33 -9.22 11.01 10.31
C GLN A 33 -9.44 12.17 9.35
N PHE A 34 -8.41 13.00 9.14
CA PHE A 34 -8.49 14.10 8.17
C PHE A 34 -8.70 13.59 6.74
N SER A 35 -7.96 12.55 6.33
CA SER A 35 -8.13 11.91 5.02
C SER A 35 -9.49 11.22 4.88
N PHE A 36 -10.03 10.68 5.98
CA PHE A 36 -11.36 10.10 6.02
C PHE A 36 -12.42 11.18 5.81
N ASP A 37 -12.36 12.30 6.53
CA ASP A 37 -13.34 13.39 6.42
C ASP A 37 -13.36 13.95 4.98
N GLU A 38 -12.20 14.16 4.37
CA GLU A 38 -12.09 14.64 2.99
C GLU A 38 -12.72 13.66 1.99
N LEU A 39 -12.42 12.36 2.13
CA LEU A 39 -12.93 11.34 1.23
C LEU A 39 -14.43 11.06 1.47
N ALA A 40 -14.87 11.08 2.72
CA ALA A 40 -16.26 10.92 3.11
C ALA A 40 -17.12 12.05 2.55
N ALA A 41 -16.66 13.30 2.63
CA ALA A 41 -17.34 14.45 2.04
C ALA A 41 -17.54 14.29 0.52
N LYS A 42 -16.53 13.78 -0.20
CA LYS A 42 -16.63 13.50 -1.65
C LYS A 42 -17.69 12.44 -1.95
N PHE A 43 -17.75 11.36 -1.19
CA PHE A 43 -18.80 10.34 -1.36
C PHE A 43 -20.20 10.87 -1.00
N GLN A 44 -20.31 11.71 0.03
CA GLN A 44 -21.56 12.37 0.41
C GLN A 44 -22.08 13.30 -0.70
N MET A 45 -21.20 14.09 -1.33
CA MET A 45 -21.54 14.92 -2.49
C MET A 45 -22.04 14.08 -3.68
N LEU A 46 -21.55 12.84 -3.81
CA LEU A 46 -22.00 11.88 -4.82
C LEU A 46 -23.26 11.09 -4.41
N GLY A 47 -23.87 11.42 -3.26
CA GLY A 47 -25.11 10.80 -2.79
C GLY A 47 -24.95 9.48 -2.04
N ALA A 48 -23.72 9.07 -1.70
CA ALA A 48 -23.44 7.89 -0.89
C ALA A 48 -23.23 8.26 0.58
N HIS A 49 -23.49 7.33 1.50
CA HIS A 49 -23.16 7.48 2.90
C HIS A 49 -21.81 6.80 3.20
N ALA A 50 -20.84 7.56 3.70
CA ALA A 50 -19.51 7.05 4.01
C ALA A 50 -19.35 6.72 5.49
N ILE A 51 -18.81 5.55 5.81
CA ILE A 51 -18.55 5.09 7.19
C ILE A 51 -17.11 4.58 7.28
N SER A 52 -16.43 4.83 8.39
CA SER A 52 -15.11 4.25 8.66
C SER A 52 -15.24 2.86 9.31
N LEU A 53 -14.35 1.95 8.94
CA LEU A 53 -14.25 0.64 9.60
C LEU A 53 -12.78 0.17 9.58
N PRO A 54 -12.19 -0.22 10.72
CA PRO A 54 -10.86 -0.80 10.71
C PRO A 54 -10.80 -2.01 9.78
N TRP A 55 -9.79 -2.11 8.92
CA TRP A 55 -9.79 -3.11 7.85
C TRP A 55 -9.85 -4.57 8.37
N LEU A 56 -9.25 -4.89 9.52
CA LEU A 56 -9.36 -6.21 10.16
C LEU A 56 -10.77 -6.55 10.69
N LYS A 57 -11.68 -5.57 10.73
CA LYS A 57 -13.07 -5.72 11.14
C LYS A 57 -14.01 -5.84 9.93
N ALA A 58 -13.48 -5.74 8.72
CA ALA A 58 -14.20 -5.86 7.46
C ALA A 58 -13.99 -7.25 6.81
N PRO A 59 -14.94 -7.71 5.97
CA PRO A 59 -16.26 -7.13 5.78
C PRO A 59 -17.18 -7.40 6.97
N ILE A 60 -18.25 -6.62 7.10
CA ILE A 60 -19.29 -6.85 8.12
C ILE A 60 -20.40 -7.75 7.57
N MET A 61 -21.02 -8.54 8.45
CA MET A 61 -22.31 -9.15 8.15
C MET A 61 -23.39 -8.09 8.30
N HIS A 62 -24.29 -7.99 7.32
CA HIS A 62 -25.42 -7.08 7.36
C HIS A 62 -26.62 -7.69 6.63
N ASN A 63 -27.82 -7.28 7.03
CA ASN A 63 -29.08 -7.57 6.35
C ASN A 63 -29.65 -6.32 5.63
N SER A 64 -28.85 -5.26 5.52
CA SER A 64 -29.24 -4.01 4.85
C SER A 64 -29.58 -4.28 3.38
N SER A 65 -30.69 -3.71 2.90
CA SER A 65 -31.07 -3.66 1.49
C SER A 65 -30.19 -2.71 0.66
N SER A 66 -29.43 -1.84 1.33
CA SER A 66 -28.55 -0.86 0.69
C SER A 66 -27.36 -1.55 0.04
N SER A 67 -26.94 -1.03 -1.11
CA SER A 67 -25.74 -1.48 -1.79
C SER A 67 -24.48 -1.04 -1.02
N ILE A 68 -23.69 -1.98 -0.50
CA ILE A 68 -22.46 -1.70 0.25
C ILE A 68 -21.22 -1.92 -0.61
N ARG A 69 -20.27 -0.99 -0.55
CA ARG A 69 -18.97 -1.05 -1.22
C ARG A 69 -17.85 -0.73 -0.23
N TYR A 70 -16.72 -1.39 -0.37
CA TYR A 70 -15.55 -1.18 0.48
C TYR A 70 -14.42 -0.51 -0.30
N VAL A 71 -13.70 0.42 0.36
CA VAL A 71 -12.57 1.14 -0.22
C VAL A 71 -11.35 1.01 0.70
N ALA A 72 -10.24 0.48 0.19
CA ALA A 72 -9.02 0.21 0.96
C ALA A 72 -8.00 1.37 0.97
N ASN A 73 -8.38 2.57 0.52
CA ASN A 73 -7.45 3.69 0.36
C ASN A 73 -6.79 4.13 1.68
N LEU A 74 -7.50 3.97 2.80
CA LEU A 74 -7.00 4.28 4.15
C LEU A 74 -6.68 3.03 4.98
N ALA A 75 -6.59 1.84 4.35
CA ALA A 75 -6.21 0.60 5.02
C ALA A 75 -4.70 0.58 5.33
N TRP A 76 -4.18 1.65 5.93
CA TRP A 76 -2.78 1.80 6.28
C TRP A 76 -2.41 0.83 7.41
N GLY A 77 -1.10 0.64 7.61
CA GLY A 77 -0.58 -0.33 8.57
C GLY A 77 -0.40 -1.75 8.02
N TYR A 78 -0.99 -2.09 6.87
CA TYR A 78 -0.90 -3.44 6.31
C TYR A 78 0.54 -3.96 6.16
N HIS A 79 1.48 -3.05 5.87
CA HIS A 79 2.88 -3.36 5.62
C HIS A 79 3.66 -3.81 6.87
N THR A 80 3.11 -3.60 8.07
CA THR A 80 3.71 -4.07 9.34
C THR A 80 3.19 -5.45 9.74
N ILE A 81 2.09 -5.89 9.12
CA ILE A 81 1.42 -7.18 9.37
C ILE A 81 0.98 -7.84 8.05
N VAL A 82 1.93 -7.98 7.12
CA VAL A 82 1.71 -8.43 5.73
C VAL A 82 1.00 -9.78 5.64
N ASP A 83 1.30 -10.72 6.55
CA ASP A 83 0.65 -12.03 6.58
C ASP A 83 -0.85 -11.91 6.88
N ARG A 84 -1.23 -11.01 7.81
CA ARG A 84 -2.64 -10.75 8.13
C ARG A 84 -3.34 -10.07 6.96
N TRP A 85 -2.68 -9.10 6.32
CA TRP A 85 -3.17 -8.42 5.12
C TRP A 85 -3.43 -9.41 3.98
N THR A 86 -2.47 -10.25 3.68
CA THR A 86 -2.54 -11.25 2.60
C THR A 86 -3.65 -12.26 2.89
N LYS A 87 -3.73 -12.76 4.12
CA LYS A 87 -4.81 -13.68 4.54
C LYS A 87 -6.19 -13.00 4.45
N TRP A 88 -6.28 -11.73 4.83
CA TRP A 88 -7.52 -10.95 4.77
C TRP A 88 -8.00 -10.78 3.32
N LEU A 89 -7.10 -10.45 2.38
CA LEU A 89 -7.43 -10.35 0.95
C LEU A 89 -7.86 -11.68 0.35
N HIS A 90 -7.15 -12.78 0.65
CA HIS A 90 -7.53 -14.12 0.18
C HIS A 90 -8.88 -14.59 0.74
N GLY A 91 -9.21 -14.18 1.97
CA GLY A 91 -10.47 -14.52 2.64
C GLY A 91 -11.65 -13.61 2.26
N TRP A 92 -11.45 -12.63 1.38
CA TRP A 92 -12.49 -11.69 1.02
C TRP A 92 -13.66 -12.38 0.29
N PRO A 93 -14.93 -12.20 0.72
CA PRO A 93 -16.07 -12.86 0.10
C PRO A 93 -16.27 -12.44 -1.36
N LYS A 94 -16.55 -13.40 -2.24
CA LYS A 94 -16.72 -13.17 -3.69
C LYS A 94 -17.90 -12.22 -4.01
N ASP A 95 -18.96 -12.29 -3.21
CA ASP A 95 -20.18 -11.49 -3.40
C ASP A 95 -20.11 -10.12 -2.71
N THR A 96 -18.98 -9.80 -2.07
CA THR A 96 -18.75 -8.50 -1.42
C THR A 96 -17.80 -7.66 -2.28
N ILE A 97 -18.23 -6.45 -2.65
CA ILE A 97 -17.44 -5.61 -3.55
C ILE A 97 -16.44 -4.75 -2.77
N LEU A 98 -15.15 -5.08 -2.93
CA LEU A 98 -14.01 -4.21 -2.63
C LEU A 98 -13.60 -3.51 -3.92
N ILE A 99 -13.68 -2.18 -3.96
CA ILE A 99 -13.53 -1.40 -5.20
C ILE A 99 -12.19 -1.66 -5.89
N ASN A 100 -11.10 -1.75 -5.12
CA ASN A 100 -9.86 -2.35 -5.60
C ASN A 100 -9.91 -3.83 -5.27
N SER A 101 -10.01 -4.69 -6.29
CA SER A 101 -10.19 -6.12 -6.07
C SER A 101 -9.10 -6.71 -5.17
N PRO A 102 -9.40 -7.78 -4.42
CA PRO A 102 -8.37 -8.43 -3.61
C PRO A 102 -7.14 -8.85 -4.40
N SER A 103 -7.33 -9.31 -5.65
CA SER A 103 -6.22 -9.64 -6.56
C SER A 103 -5.35 -8.43 -6.91
N LEU A 104 -5.96 -7.27 -7.17
CA LEU A 104 -5.23 -6.03 -7.46
C LEU A 104 -4.43 -5.56 -6.25
N LEU A 105 -5.03 -5.62 -5.06
CA LEU A 105 -4.36 -5.25 -3.81
C LEU A 105 -3.22 -6.22 -3.47
N LEU A 106 -3.41 -7.53 -3.66
CA LEU A 106 -2.33 -8.51 -3.50
C LEU A 106 -1.18 -8.22 -4.46
N TRP A 107 -1.50 -7.96 -5.73
CA TRP A 107 -0.52 -7.65 -6.76
C TRP A 107 0.30 -6.40 -6.43
N ASN A 108 -0.36 -5.31 -6.02
CA ASN A 108 0.33 -4.05 -5.71
C ASN A 108 0.92 -3.96 -4.29
N THR A 109 0.70 -4.96 -3.42
CA THR A 109 1.26 -5.02 -2.06
C THR A 109 2.79 -5.04 -2.09
N ARG A 110 3.38 -5.70 -3.09
CA ARG A 110 4.83 -5.81 -3.28
C ARG A 110 5.26 -5.00 -4.48
N LYS A 111 6.23 -4.10 -4.33
CA LYS A 111 6.75 -3.21 -5.39
C LYS A 111 7.32 -3.91 -6.62
N THR A 112 7.40 -5.24 -6.62
CA THR A 112 7.65 -6.03 -7.84
C THR A 112 6.62 -5.78 -8.93
N TYR A 113 5.45 -5.23 -8.61
CA TYR A 113 4.49 -4.75 -9.62
C TYR A 113 5.12 -3.72 -10.57
N LEU A 114 6.12 -2.92 -10.14
CA LEU A 114 6.80 -1.95 -11.00
C LEU A 114 7.56 -2.64 -12.14
N LYS A 115 8.10 -3.84 -11.90
CA LYS A 115 8.74 -4.67 -12.94
C LYS A 115 7.75 -5.14 -13.99
N GLU A 116 6.52 -5.45 -13.57
CA GLU A 116 5.46 -5.85 -14.49
C GLU A 116 4.94 -4.66 -15.31
N LEU A 117 4.84 -3.48 -14.69
CA LEU A 117 4.52 -2.23 -15.40
C LEU A 117 5.60 -1.87 -16.43
N GLU A 118 6.88 -1.97 -16.07
CA GLU A 118 8.00 -1.73 -17.00
C GLU A 118 7.94 -2.68 -18.20
N LYS A 119 7.71 -3.99 -17.98
CA LYS A 119 7.51 -4.98 -19.06
C LYS A 119 6.33 -4.66 -19.96
N ALA A 120 5.33 -3.93 -19.46
CA ALA A 120 4.19 -3.45 -20.22
C ALA A 120 4.47 -2.09 -20.93
N ASN A 121 5.72 -1.64 -20.97
CA ASN A 121 6.15 -0.33 -21.50
C ASN A 121 5.55 0.87 -20.77
N ILE A 122 5.18 0.72 -19.49
CA ILE A 122 4.76 1.83 -18.64
C ILE A 122 5.99 2.41 -17.96
N SER A 123 6.19 3.72 -18.09
CA SER A 123 7.33 4.41 -17.47
C SER A 123 7.26 4.31 -15.95
N VAL A 124 8.33 3.78 -15.35
CA VAL A 124 8.54 3.67 -13.90
C VAL A 124 9.92 4.18 -13.56
N ILE A 125 10.16 4.48 -12.28
CA ILE A 125 11.51 4.80 -11.80
C ILE A 125 12.39 3.54 -11.98
N PRO A 126 13.58 3.66 -12.59
CA PRO A 126 14.53 2.56 -12.69
C PRO A 126 14.75 1.91 -11.32
N THR A 127 14.49 0.60 -11.22
CA THR A 127 14.46 -0.11 -9.94
C THR A 127 15.23 -1.42 -10.04
N LEU A 128 16.21 -1.60 -9.15
CA LEU A 128 16.91 -2.85 -8.96
C LEU A 128 16.27 -3.59 -7.78
N TYR A 129 16.07 -4.90 -7.95
CA TYR A 129 15.49 -5.75 -6.93
C TYR A 129 16.55 -6.67 -6.38
N VAL A 130 16.78 -6.56 -5.07
CA VAL A 130 17.77 -7.35 -4.34
C VAL A 130 17.12 -7.94 -3.09
N GLU A 131 17.60 -9.10 -2.66
CA GLU A 131 17.11 -9.78 -1.45
C GLU A 131 17.87 -9.33 -0.19
N GLN A 132 19.12 -8.91 -0.35
CA GLN A 132 19.97 -8.39 0.72
C GLN A 132 20.70 -7.14 0.21
N ILE A 133 21.19 -6.32 1.13
CA ILE A 133 21.91 -5.09 0.82
C ILE A 133 23.25 -5.14 1.53
N ASP A 134 24.31 -4.95 0.76
CA ASP A 134 25.67 -4.75 1.22
C ASP A 134 26.33 -3.64 0.39
N GLU A 135 27.56 -3.29 0.74
CA GLU A 135 28.32 -2.24 0.04
C GLU A 135 28.53 -2.55 -1.44
N LYS A 136 28.78 -3.82 -1.79
CA LYS A 136 28.97 -4.23 -3.17
C LYS A 136 27.72 -3.97 -4.00
N ILE A 137 26.55 -4.35 -3.49
CA ILE A 137 25.26 -4.12 -4.14
C ILE A 137 24.98 -2.62 -4.32
N LEU A 138 25.34 -1.79 -3.35
CA LEU A 138 25.18 -0.34 -3.47
C LEU A 138 26.09 0.26 -4.55
N ASN A 139 27.34 -0.18 -4.64
CA ASN A 139 28.27 0.23 -5.70
C ASN A 139 27.79 -0.23 -7.08
N ASP A 140 27.38 -1.49 -7.21
CA ASP A 140 26.83 -2.04 -8.47
C ASP A 140 25.56 -1.28 -8.89
N ALA A 141 24.67 -0.95 -7.94
CA ALA A 141 23.47 -0.16 -8.20
C ALA A 141 23.81 1.27 -8.62
N ALA A 142 24.78 1.92 -7.96
CA ALA A 142 25.21 3.26 -8.31
C ALA A 142 25.78 3.33 -9.73
N ALA A 143 26.60 2.33 -10.11
CA ALA A 143 27.11 2.20 -11.47
C ALA A 143 25.97 1.93 -12.48
N HIS A 144 25.06 1.00 -12.16
CA HIS A 144 23.93 0.65 -13.03
C HIS A 144 23.02 1.86 -13.31
N PHE A 145 22.71 2.65 -12.29
CA PHE A 145 21.89 3.85 -12.44
C PHE A 145 22.66 5.10 -12.86
N SER A 146 23.99 5.03 -12.93
CA SER A 146 24.86 6.19 -13.10
C SER A 146 24.55 7.31 -12.08
N SER A 147 24.29 6.93 -10.82
CA SER A 147 23.94 7.85 -9.72
C SER A 147 24.52 7.38 -8.39
N SER A 148 25.19 8.27 -7.67
CA SER A 148 25.65 8.03 -6.29
C SER A 148 24.57 8.28 -5.24
N ASP A 149 23.43 8.85 -5.62
CA ASP A 149 22.31 9.12 -4.73
C ASP A 149 21.20 8.10 -4.97
N LEU A 150 21.06 7.17 -4.01
CA LEU A 150 20.18 6.02 -4.13
C LEU A 150 19.08 6.06 -3.07
N ILE A 151 17.89 5.60 -3.45
CA ILE A 151 16.78 5.38 -2.53
C ILE A 151 16.56 3.88 -2.35
N ILE A 152 16.75 3.42 -1.11
CA ILE A 152 16.54 2.05 -0.69
C ILE A 152 15.16 1.97 -0.04
N LYS A 153 14.36 1.00 -0.47
CA LYS A 153 13.00 0.77 0.06
C LYS A 153 12.73 -0.72 0.22
N PRO A 154 12.05 -1.14 1.30
CA PRO A 154 11.50 -2.49 1.36
C PRO A 154 10.50 -2.71 0.24
N GLN A 155 10.45 -3.93 -0.26
CA GLN A 155 9.52 -4.30 -1.34
C GLN A 155 8.06 -4.20 -0.89
N VAL A 156 7.76 -4.48 0.39
CA VAL A 156 6.47 -4.20 1.01
C VAL A 156 6.67 -3.07 2.03
N SER A 157 6.12 -1.89 1.74
CA SER A 157 6.15 -0.74 2.65
C SER A 157 5.11 0.29 2.23
N ALA A 158 4.74 1.17 3.14
CA ALA A 158 3.92 2.35 2.86
C ALA A 158 4.50 3.57 3.60
N SER A 159 4.12 4.78 3.18
CA SER A 159 4.41 6.04 3.89
C SER A 159 5.88 6.27 4.26
N GLY A 160 6.82 5.78 3.43
CA GLY A 160 8.26 5.91 3.69
C GLY A 160 8.81 4.98 4.77
N PHE A 161 8.02 4.02 5.28
CA PHE A 161 8.46 3.07 6.29
C PHE A 161 9.72 2.31 5.83
N ASN A 162 10.78 2.39 6.65
CA ASN A 162 12.11 1.84 6.41
C ASN A 162 12.75 2.25 5.07
N MET A 163 12.36 3.40 4.52
CA MET A 163 13.05 4.00 3.38
C MET A 163 14.32 4.70 3.83
N VAL A 164 15.43 4.46 3.13
CA VAL A 164 16.72 5.10 3.39
C VAL A 164 17.23 5.75 2.11
N ARG A 165 17.79 6.95 2.24
CA ARG A 165 18.62 7.56 1.19
C ARG A 165 20.07 7.22 1.48
N ALA A 166 20.76 6.66 0.50
CA ALA A 166 22.17 6.30 0.60
C ALA A 166 22.97 7.12 -0.41
N LEU A 167 23.99 7.81 0.08
CA LEU A 167 25.02 8.42 -0.76
C LEU A 167 26.17 7.43 -0.85
N VAL A 168 26.32 6.82 -2.02
CA VAL A 168 27.42 5.91 -2.29
C VAL A 168 28.63 6.76 -2.64
N GLY A 169 29.61 6.76 -1.74
CA GLY A 169 30.92 7.34 -2.03
C GLY A 169 31.48 6.60 -3.24
N ILE A 170 31.77 7.33 -4.31
CA ILE A 170 32.61 6.77 -5.37
C ILE A 170 33.95 6.54 -4.71
N SER A 171 34.23 5.33 -4.21
CA SER A 171 35.60 4.92 -3.96
C SER A 171 36.32 5.15 -5.27
N ASP A 172 37.31 6.04 -5.26
CA ASP A 172 38.03 6.51 -6.44
C ASP A 172 38.09 5.44 -7.53
N PHE A 173 37.43 5.68 -8.67
CA PHE A 173 37.87 5.08 -9.92
C PHE A 173 39.24 5.70 -10.29
N ALA A 174 40.23 5.54 -9.41
CA ALA A 174 41.63 5.61 -9.74
C ALA A 174 42.01 4.28 -10.42
N SER A 175 41.39 4.01 -11.57
CA SER A 175 42.20 3.49 -12.68
C SER A 175 42.88 4.72 -13.28
N SER A 176 44.01 5.10 -12.69
CA SER A 176 44.95 6.01 -13.33
C SER A 176 45.25 5.53 -14.75
N PRO A 177 45.46 6.44 -15.70
CA PRO A 177 45.89 6.08 -17.04
C PRO A 177 47.32 5.55 -16.94
N SER A 178 47.52 4.27 -17.24
CA SER A 178 48.84 3.83 -17.66
C SER A 178 49.09 4.38 -19.07
N MET A 179 49.82 5.50 -19.11
CA MET A 179 50.71 5.85 -20.22
C MET A 179 51.54 4.62 -20.60
N ILE A 180 51.37 4.10 -21.82
CA ILE A 180 52.20 4.25 -23.03
C ILE A 180 51.36 3.75 -24.21
#